data_AF-A0AAD0YCM0-F1
#
_entry.id   AF-A0AAD0YCM0-F1
#
_cell.length_a   1.000
_cell.length_b   1.000
_cell.length_c   1.000
_cell.angle_alpha   90.00
_cell.angle_beta   90.00
_cell.angle_gamma   90.00
#
_symmetry.space_group_name_H-M   'P 1'
#
loop_
_entity.id
_entity.type
_entity.pdbx_description
1 polymer ?
#
loop_
_entity_poly.entity_id
_entity_poly.type
_entity_poly.pdbx_seq_one_letter_code
_entity_poly.pdbx_strand_id
1 'polypeptide(L)'
;MSILKFLYPKNNIKRKILHIKDEMKKEVSKICSEKIRVDYFGAYDINPQNLAFWICIETDKEKEKLKNDNLLINTLKNLLIKYDYPEKAIEQVFIDFQSQETVDREYAGNWYYFYK
;
A
#
# COMPACT_ATOMS: atom_id res chain seq x y z
N MET A 1 -2.42 -7.73 -11.68
CA MET A 1 -0.97 -7.65 -11.86
C MET A 1 -0.72 -6.62 -12.95
N SER A 2 -0.11 -5.49 -12.63
CA SER A 2 -0.02 -4.36 -13.56
C SER A 2 1.10 -4.57 -14.60
N ILE A 3 0.77 -4.48 -15.89
CA ILE A 3 1.75 -4.57 -17.00
C ILE A 3 2.58 -3.27 -17.11
N LEU A 4 2.07 -2.15 -16.57
CA LEU A 4 2.72 -0.83 -16.61
C LEU A 4 4.16 -0.83 -16.06
N LYS A 5 4.50 -1.74 -15.15
CA LYS A 5 5.85 -1.85 -14.57
C LYS A 5 6.92 -2.25 -15.60
N PHE A 6 6.54 -2.91 -16.68
CA PHE A 6 7.49 -3.30 -17.74
C PHE A 6 7.91 -2.14 -18.62
N LEU A 7 7.24 -0.98 -18.53
CA LEU A 7 7.62 0.25 -19.22
C LEU A 7 8.82 0.97 -18.56
N TYR A 8 9.20 0.55 -17.35
CA TYR A 8 10.27 1.19 -16.57
C TYR A 8 11.51 0.29 -16.50
N PRO A 9 12.74 0.85 -16.47
CA PRO A 9 13.96 0.07 -16.22
C PRO A 9 13.90 -0.70 -14.90
N LYS A 10 14.59 -1.84 -14.80
CA LYS A 10 14.58 -2.69 -13.58
C LYS A 10 14.93 -1.93 -12.30
N ASN A 11 15.90 -1.01 -12.36
CA ASN A 11 16.37 -0.25 -11.21
C ASN A 11 15.55 1.01 -10.91
N ASN A 12 14.50 1.28 -11.68
CA ASN A 12 13.67 2.46 -11.49
C ASN A 12 12.80 2.32 -10.23
N ILE A 13 12.80 3.34 -9.37
CA ILE A 13 12.04 3.32 -8.11
C ILE A 13 10.54 3.10 -8.32
N LYS A 14 9.96 3.68 -9.38
CA LYS A 14 8.54 3.49 -9.72
C LYS A 14 8.24 2.05 -10.11
N ARG A 15 9.17 1.37 -10.81
CA ARG A 15 9.04 -0.07 -11.07
C ARG A 15 9.00 -0.87 -9.77
N LYS A 16 9.93 -0.59 -8.85
CA LYS A 16 9.98 -1.23 -7.52
C LYS A 16 8.66 -1.03 -6.78
N ILE A 17 8.16 0.20 -6.71
CA ILE A 17 6.87 0.53 -6.08
C ILE A 17 5.70 -0.25 -6.70
N LEU A 18 5.63 -0.35 -8.02
CA LEU A 18 4.58 -1.12 -8.69
C LEU A 18 4.66 -2.63 -8.39
N HIS A 19 5.86 -3.19 -8.25
CA HIS A 19 6.04 -4.57 -7.80
C HIS A 19 5.61 -4.75 -6.35
N ILE A 20 6.02 -3.86 -5.45
CA ILE A 20 5.64 -3.87 -4.04
C ILE A 20 4.12 -3.78 -3.90
N LYS A 21 3.48 -2.82 -4.59
CA LYS A 21 2.00 -2.68 -4.63
C LYS A 21 1.30 -3.97 -5.04
N ASP A 22 1.73 -4.59 -6.14
CA ASP A 22 1.15 -5.84 -6.64
C ASP A 22 1.27 -6.96 -5.59
N GLU A 23 2.39 -7.02 -4.87
CA GLU A 23 2.67 -8.07 -3.88
C GLU A 23 1.97 -7.80 -2.56
N MET A 24 1.88 -6.55 -2.10
CA MET A 24 1.07 -6.17 -0.94
C MET A 24 -0.38 -6.62 -1.14
N LYS A 25 -0.95 -6.34 -2.32
CA LYS A 25 -2.30 -6.83 -2.65
C LYS A 25 -2.42 -8.35 -2.57
N LYS A 26 -1.40 -9.10 -3.03
CA LYS A 26 -1.39 -10.56 -2.94
C LYS A 26 -1.31 -11.04 -1.49
N GLU A 27 -0.41 -10.49 -0.68
CA GLU A 27 -0.24 -10.89 0.72
C GLU A 27 -1.52 -10.64 1.52
N VAL A 28 -2.15 -9.47 1.35
CA VAL A 28 -3.43 -9.17 2.01
C VAL A 28 -4.54 -10.12 1.54
N SER A 29 -4.59 -10.45 0.25
CA SER A 29 -5.62 -11.36 -0.29
C SER A 29 -5.54 -12.81 0.22
N LYS A 30 -4.45 -13.19 0.88
CA LYS A 30 -4.34 -14.52 1.52
C LYS A 30 -5.20 -14.63 2.78
N ILE A 31 -5.51 -13.50 3.43
CA ILE A 31 -6.18 -13.48 4.74
C ILE A 31 -7.44 -12.59 4.78
N CYS A 32 -7.68 -11.82 3.72
CA CYS A 32 -8.85 -10.97 3.52
C CYS A 32 -9.54 -11.39 2.22
N SER A 33 -10.84 -11.69 2.29
CA SER A 33 -11.68 -12.06 1.15
C SER A 33 -12.38 -10.88 0.48
N GLU A 34 -12.24 -9.68 1.06
CA GLU A 34 -12.86 -8.47 0.51
C GLU A 34 -12.11 -7.99 -0.75
N LYS A 35 -12.75 -7.06 -1.46
CA LYS A 35 -12.11 -6.41 -2.60
C LYS A 35 -11.00 -5.51 -2.08
N ILE A 36 -9.76 -5.82 -2.48
CA ILE A 36 -8.59 -5.06 -2.08
C ILE A 36 -8.14 -4.11 -3.20
N ARG A 37 -7.95 -2.85 -2.86
CA ARG A 37 -7.21 -1.86 -3.67
C ARG A 37 -5.98 -1.42 -2.87
N VAL A 38 -4.86 -1.24 -3.54
CA VAL A 38 -3.64 -0.70 -2.92
C VAL A 38 -3.26 0.54 -3.68
N ASP A 39 -3.38 1.68 -3.03
CA ASP A 39 -2.98 2.97 -3.57
C ASP A 39 -1.62 3.37 -3.01
N TYR A 40 -0.92 4.22 -3.74
CA TYR A 40 0.35 4.76 -3.30
C TYR A 40 0.51 6.19 -3.79
N PHE A 41 1.19 7.02 -3.00
CA PHE A 41 1.46 8.41 -3.34
C PHE A 41 2.62 8.97 -2.51
N GLY A 42 2.95 10.23 -2.77
CA GLY A 42 4.01 10.99 -2.13
C GLY A 42 5.18 11.29 -3.06
N ALA A 43 6.08 12.17 -2.62
CA ALA A 43 7.22 12.68 -3.39
C ALA A 43 8.43 11.73 -3.32
N TYR A 44 8.21 10.44 -3.58
CA TYR A 44 9.22 9.37 -3.49
C TYR A 44 10.35 9.51 -4.52
N ASP A 45 10.09 10.23 -5.62
CA ASP A 45 11.05 10.58 -6.66
C ASP A 45 12.02 11.69 -6.24
N ILE A 46 11.60 12.55 -5.31
CA ILE A 46 12.46 13.58 -4.68
C ILE A 46 13.18 12.99 -3.46
N ASN A 47 12.44 12.34 -2.56
CA ASN A 47 12.99 11.64 -1.40
C ASN A 47 12.22 10.33 -1.18
N PRO A 48 12.87 9.15 -1.31
CA PRO A 48 12.23 7.84 -1.14
C PRO A 48 11.51 7.62 0.18
N GLN A 49 11.82 8.38 1.24
CA GLN A 49 11.11 8.37 2.52
C GLN A 49 9.66 8.85 2.41
N ASN A 50 9.36 9.69 1.42
CA ASN A 50 8.04 10.29 1.22
C ASN A 50 7.12 9.37 0.41
N LEU A 51 7.12 8.06 0.71
CA LEU A 51 6.23 7.09 0.09
C LEU A 51 5.17 6.65 1.12
N ALA A 52 3.91 6.66 0.69
CA ALA A 52 2.81 6.09 1.44
C ALA A 52 2.12 5.01 0.60
N PHE A 53 1.77 3.89 1.23
CA PHE A 53 0.84 2.89 0.74
C PHE A 53 -0.43 2.90 1.58
N TRP A 54 -1.57 2.95 0.90
CA TRP A 54 -2.89 2.76 1.51
C TRP A 54 -3.50 1.46 0.98
N ILE A 55 -3.76 0.53 1.89
CA ILE A 55 -4.45 -0.72 1.60
C ILE A 55 -5.94 -0.50 1.88
N CYS A 56 -6.70 -0.32 0.82
CA CYS A 56 -8.12 -0.05 0.86
C CYS A 56 -8.91 -1.38 0.80
N ILE A 57 -9.77 -1.59 1.79
CA ILE A 57 -10.70 -2.71 1.89
C ILE A 57 -12.14 -2.18 2.08
N GLU A 58 -13.13 -3.04 2.27
CA GLU A 58 -14.54 -2.62 2.27
C GLU A 58 -15.02 -2.24 3.69
N THR A 59 -14.76 -3.07 4.70
CA THR A 59 -15.37 -2.90 6.05
C THR A 59 -14.42 -2.43 7.15
N ASP A 60 -14.92 -1.65 8.11
CA ASP A 60 -14.17 -1.25 9.30
C ASP A 60 -13.70 -2.44 10.13
N LYS A 61 -14.50 -3.50 10.19
CA LYS A 61 -14.14 -4.72 10.90
C LYS A 61 -12.88 -5.37 10.30
N GLU A 62 -12.83 -5.52 8.99
CA GLU A 62 -11.66 -6.13 8.33
C GLU A 62 -10.46 -5.17 8.36
N LYS A 63 -10.67 -3.85 8.27
CA LYS A 63 -9.64 -2.82 8.47
C LYS A 63 -8.93 -3.03 9.81
N GLU A 64 -9.70 -3.09 10.89
CA GLU A 64 -9.15 -3.25 12.24
C GLU A 64 -8.49 -4.61 12.43
N LYS A 65 -9.06 -5.70 11.88
CA LYS A 65 -8.41 -7.01 11.90
C LYS A 65 -7.03 -6.98 11.24
N LEU A 66 -6.93 -6.42 10.03
CA LEU A 66 -5.66 -6.36 9.28
C LEU A 66 -4.66 -5.41 9.93
N LYS A 67 -5.13 -4.27 10.45
CA LYS A 67 -4.29 -3.29 11.15
C LYS A 67 -3.70 -3.83 12.45
N ASN A 68 -4.36 -4.79 13.08
CA ASN A 68 -3.87 -5.44 14.29
C ASN A 68 -3.08 -6.74 14.02
N ASP A 69 -2.90 -7.13 12.75
CA ASP A 69 -2.10 -8.29 12.36
C ASP A 69 -0.61 -7.91 12.19
N ASN A 70 0.16 -8.07 13.27
CA ASN A 70 1.59 -7.79 13.29
C ASN A 70 2.39 -8.64 12.28
N LEU A 71 1.94 -9.87 11.98
CA LEU A 71 2.62 -10.74 11.02
C LEU A 71 2.42 -10.19 9.60
N LEU A 72 1.21 -9.76 9.27
CA LEU A 72 0.94 -9.08 8.00
C LEU A 72 1.76 -7.80 7.90
N ILE A 73 1.74 -6.93 8.91
CA ILE A 73 2.48 -5.65 8.87
C ILE A 73 3.97 -5.88 8.62
N ASN A 74 4.59 -6.82 9.33
CA ASN A 74 5.99 -7.17 9.12
C ASN A 74 6.23 -7.76 7.72
N THR A 75 5.30 -8.58 7.22
CA THR A 75 5.37 -9.12 5.86
C THR A 75 5.34 -8.00 4.82
N LEU A 76 4.45 -7.02 4.98
CA LEU A 76 4.33 -5.87 4.06
C LEU A 76 5.58 -4.98 4.09
N LYS A 77 6.14 -4.72 5.27
CA LYS A 77 7.43 -4.00 5.40
C LYS A 77 8.58 -4.76 4.74
N ASN A 78 8.64 -6.09 4.91
CA ASN A 78 9.67 -6.92 4.30
C ASN A 78 9.61 -6.93 2.77
N LEU A 79 8.48 -6.60 2.14
CA LEU A 79 8.42 -6.42 0.69
C LEU A 79 9.30 -5.26 0.21
N LEU A 80 9.47 -4.19 1.02
CA LEU A 80 10.36 -3.07 0.69
C LEU A 80 11.81 -3.57 0.57
N ILE A 81 12.25 -4.40 1.52
CA ILE A 81 13.58 -5.03 1.52
C ILE A 81 13.72 -5.97 0.31
N LYS A 82 12.74 -6.87 0.13
CA LYS A 82 12.73 -7.86 -0.96
C LYS A 82 12.88 -7.24 -2.35
N TYR A 83 12.31 -6.06 -2.56
CA TYR A 83 12.35 -5.33 -3.83
C TYR A 83 13.42 -4.23 -3.87
N ASP A 84 14.40 -4.27 -2.96
CA ASP A 84 15.56 -3.37 -2.93
C ASP A 84 15.13 -1.89 -2.87
N TYR A 85 14.10 -1.58 -2.08
CA TYR A 85 13.74 -0.19 -1.79
C TYR A 85 14.85 0.46 -0.94
N PRO A 86 15.15 1.77 -1.10
CA PRO A 86 16.28 2.40 -0.38
C PRO A 86 16.22 2.18 1.13
N GLU A 87 17.27 1.56 1.69
CA GLU A 87 17.33 1.11 3.09
C GLU A 87 17.02 2.24 4.09
N LYS A 88 17.60 3.43 3.87
CA LYS A 88 17.38 4.64 4.69
C LYS A 88 15.97 5.20 4.63
N ALA A 89 15.09 4.63 3.81
CA ALA A 89 13.71 5.05 3.65
C ALA A 89 12.70 4.04 4.19
N ILE A 90 13.08 2.77 4.37
CA ILE A 90 12.15 1.67 4.68
C ILE A 90 11.35 1.95 5.95
N GLU A 91 12.01 2.41 7.02
CA GLU A 91 11.36 2.71 8.30
C GLU A 91 10.43 3.93 8.25
N GLN A 92 10.57 4.78 7.22
CA GLN A 92 9.77 5.99 7.05
C GLN A 92 8.62 5.79 6.05
N VAL A 93 8.64 4.72 5.25
CA VAL A 93 7.54 4.41 4.34
C VAL A 93 6.28 4.15 5.17
N PHE A 94 5.25 4.95 4.91
CA PHE A 94 3.96 4.79 5.56
C PHE A 94 3.18 3.64 4.91
N ILE A 95 2.65 2.74 5.72
CA ILE A 95 1.75 1.65 5.28
C ILE A 95 0.59 1.61 6.28
N ASP A 96 -0.63 1.85 5.81
CA ASP A 96 -1.83 1.75 6.65
C ASP A 96 -3.03 1.25 5.82
N PHE A 97 -4.11 0.95 6.53
CA PHE A 97 -5.34 0.39 6.00
C PHE A 97 -6.47 1.40 6.10
N GLN A 98 -7.36 1.39 5.11
CA GLN A 98 -8.59 2.18 5.16
C GLN A 98 -9.77 1.38 4.60
N SER A 99 -10.96 1.58 5.15
CA SER A 99 -12.20 0.94 4.70
C SER A 99 -13.02 1.87 3.82
N GLN A 100 -13.79 1.30 2.90
CA GLN A 100 -14.83 2.02 2.18
C GLN A 100 -15.91 2.52 3.14
N GLU A 101 -16.29 1.76 4.18
CA GLU A 101 -17.25 2.21 5.21
C GLU A 101 -16.84 3.54 5.87
N THR A 102 -15.57 3.71 6.21
CA THR A 102 -15.07 4.98 6.76
C THR A 102 -15.16 6.09 5.71
N VAL A 103 -14.78 5.81 4.47
CA VAL A 103 -14.87 6.78 3.37
C VAL A 103 -16.31 7.18 3.06
N ASP A 104 -17.25 6.24 3.12
CA ASP A 104 -18.68 6.48 2.95
C ASP A 104 -19.22 7.37 4.07
N ARG A 105 -18.90 7.03 5.32
CA ARG A 105 -19.39 7.72 6.51
C ARG A 105 -18.83 9.14 6.65
N GLU A 106 -17.53 9.32 6.42
CA GLU A 106 -16.82 10.55 6.77
C GLU A 106 -16.54 11.44 5.55
N TYR A 107 -16.56 10.86 4.34
CA TYR A 107 -16.17 11.55 3.11
C TYR A 107 -17.18 11.36 1.97
N ALA A 108 -18.41 10.92 2.29
CA ALA A 108 -19.50 10.68 1.34
C ALA A 108 -19.09 9.76 0.17
N GLY A 109 -18.25 8.77 0.47
CA GLY A 109 -17.76 7.77 -0.50
C GLY A 109 -16.65 8.27 -1.40
N ASN A 110 -16.16 9.50 -1.19
CA ASN A 110 -15.19 10.14 -2.06
C ASN A 110 -13.75 10.03 -1.52
N TRP A 111 -12.98 9.11 -2.12
CA TRP A 111 -11.56 8.92 -1.82
C TRP A 111 -10.70 10.17 -2.05
N TYR A 112 -11.07 11.08 -2.97
CA TYR A 112 -10.33 12.33 -3.14
C TYR A 112 -10.38 13.20 -1.89
N TYR A 113 -11.54 13.26 -1.22
CA TYR A 113 -11.67 14.02 0.03
C TYR A 113 -10.99 13.33 1.21
N PHE A 114 -10.88 12.01 1.19
CA PHE A 114 -10.08 11.29 2.19
C PHE A 114 -8.58 11.61 2.07
N TYR A 115 -8.05 11.73 0.86
CA TYR A 115 -6.62 12.02 0.64
C TYR A 115 -6.23 13.49 0.76
N LYS A 116 -7.21 14.40 0.81
CA LYS A 116 -7.00 15.85 0.81
C LYS A 116 -6.73 16.37 2.22
#